data_AF-A0A942EAN7-F1
#
_entry.id   AF-A0A942EAN7-F1
#
_cell.length_a   1.000
_cell.length_b   1.000
_cell.length_c   1.000
_cell.angle_alpha   90.00
_cell.angle_beta   90.00
_cell.angle_gamma   90.00
#
_symmetry.space_group_name_H-M   'P 1'
#
loop_
_entity.id
_entity.type
_entity.pdbx_description
1 polymer ?
#
loop_
_entity_poly.entity_id
_entity_poly.type
_entity_poly.pdbx_seq_one_letter_code
_entity_poly.pdbx_strand_id
1 'polypeptide(L)'
;MAEQLINSEPPTGERRYEKLHRPAKEFKSRSEYLDHELQITNLEDKRWGFLKPGRDFRFEWEDLIPAVAATIGSSVLSFGIIGGYVSGFGLPAQLLLENVRLELVLVGLIIMGFMFLNPRLGGIGHHGWMIPLVPAIVAAGGHPLAMGLVMGGLGLLLSFIKGGAVLQALTPNGVIAGLLILFGVDGMLSQIRALNT
;
A
#
# COMPACT_ATOMS: atom_id res chain seq x y z
N MET A 1 -2.69 18.36 23.32
CA MET A 1 -2.69 19.47 22.36
C MET A 1 -3.07 19.01 20.94
N ALA A 2 -2.60 17.84 20.48
CA ALA A 2 -3.06 17.24 19.21
C ALA A 2 -4.56 16.85 19.20
N GLU A 3 -5.12 16.47 20.34
CA GLU A 3 -6.55 16.12 20.49
C GLU A 3 -7.52 17.31 20.35
N GLN A 4 -7.06 18.54 20.62
CA GLN A 4 -7.92 19.73 20.56
C GLN A 4 -8.08 20.29 19.14
N LEU A 5 -7.17 19.93 18.22
CA LEU A 5 -7.24 20.35 16.82
C LEU A 5 -8.04 19.39 15.93
N ILE A 6 -8.32 18.17 16.41
CA ILE A 6 -9.20 17.21 15.74
C ILE A 6 -10.67 17.66 15.84
N ASN A 7 -11.04 18.42 16.87
CA ASN A 7 -12.42 18.83 17.15
C ASN A 7 -12.81 20.22 16.66
N SER A 8 -11.89 21.01 16.08
CA SER A 8 -12.24 22.25 15.41
C SER A 8 -12.49 21.97 13.94
N GLU A 9 -13.68 21.48 13.58
CA GLU A 9 -14.07 21.36 12.18
C GLU A 9 -14.14 22.77 11.56
N PRO A 10 -13.29 23.11 10.57
CA PRO A 10 -13.46 24.35 9.84
C PRO A 10 -14.75 24.27 9.00
N PRO A 11 -15.48 25.39 8.85
CA PRO A 11 -16.73 25.44 8.11
C PRO A 11 -16.55 24.86 6.70
N THR A 12 -17.56 24.16 6.21
CA THR A 12 -17.60 23.35 4.98
C THR A 12 -17.13 24.06 3.69
N GLY A 13 -16.95 25.39 3.70
CA GLY A 13 -16.38 26.19 2.60
C GLY A 13 -14.88 26.54 2.69
N GLU A 14 -14.20 26.17 3.78
CA GLU A 14 -12.78 26.48 4.05
C GLU A 14 -11.83 25.28 3.84
N ARG A 15 -12.35 24.07 3.63
CA ARG A 15 -11.58 22.83 3.43
C ARG A 15 -10.98 22.67 2.02
N ARG A 16 -10.40 23.74 1.46
CA ARG A 16 -9.68 23.65 0.18
C ARG A 16 -8.19 23.81 0.44
N TYR A 17 -7.40 22.87 -0.08
CA TYR A 17 -5.93 22.84 0.07
C TYR A 17 -5.29 24.22 -0.18
N GLU A 18 -5.68 24.91 -1.26
CA GLU A 18 -5.19 26.25 -1.63
C GLU A 18 -5.31 27.30 -0.50
N LYS A 19 -6.36 27.23 0.33
CA LYS A 19 -6.61 28.20 1.40
C LYS A 19 -5.84 27.89 2.68
N LEU A 20 -5.53 26.61 2.89
CA LEU A 20 -4.89 26.11 4.10
C LEU A 20 -3.38 25.98 3.93
N HIS A 21 -2.89 25.89 2.69
CA HIS A 21 -1.47 25.82 2.38
C HIS A 21 -0.72 27.05 2.93
N ARG A 22 0.42 26.79 3.56
CA ARG A 22 1.33 27.81 4.09
C ARG A 22 2.76 27.49 3.65
N PRO A 23 3.59 28.49 3.33
CA PRO A 23 4.97 28.26 2.93
C PRO A 23 5.79 27.67 4.08
N ALA A 24 6.74 26.78 3.76
CA ALA A 24 7.59 26.10 4.74
C ALA A 24 8.36 27.03 5.71
N LYS A 25 8.56 28.30 5.34
CA LYS A 25 9.23 29.30 6.19
C LYS A 25 8.43 29.72 7.42
N GLU A 26 7.12 29.48 7.45
CA GLU A 26 6.24 29.82 8.58
C GLU A 26 6.30 28.79 9.71
N PHE A 27 6.96 27.65 9.48
CA PHE A 27 7.06 26.53 10.43
C PHE A 27 8.42 26.53 11.12
N LYS A 28 8.47 26.00 12.35
CA LYS A 28 9.72 25.95 13.14
C LYS A 28 10.65 24.84 12.66
N SER A 29 10.10 23.80 12.03
CA SER A 29 10.85 22.65 11.55
C SER A 29 10.25 22.10 10.25
N ARG A 30 11.08 21.42 9.47
CA ARG A 30 10.65 20.76 8.22
C ARG A 30 9.61 19.66 8.48
N SER A 31 9.75 18.91 9.56
CA SER A 31 8.79 17.88 9.96
C SER A 31 7.41 18.48 10.26
N GLU A 32 7.36 19.60 10.98
CA GLU A 32 6.09 20.28 11.30
C GLU A 32 5.37 20.78 10.04
N TYR A 33 6.13 21.23 9.03
CA TYR A 33 5.59 21.57 7.72
C TYR A 33 5.04 20.34 6.98
N LEU A 34 5.80 19.24 6.91
CA LEU A 34 5.37 18.02 6.23
C LEU A 34 4.12 17.41 6.89
N ASP A 35 4.06 17.38 8.22
CA ASP A 35 2.89 16.92 8.96
C ASP A 35 1.66 17.79 8.69
N HIS A 36 1.84 19.11 8.62
CA HIS A 36 0.77 20.04 8.25
C HIS A 36 0.28 19.79 6.81
N GLU A 37 1.19 19.62 5.84
CA GLU A 37 0.85 19.31 4.45
C GLU A 37 0.08 17.99 4.31
N LEU A 38 0.48 16.95 5.05
CA LEU A 38 -0.24 15.66 5.11
C LEU A 38 -1.65 15.82 5.70
N GLN A 39 -1.80 16.62 6.76
CA GLN A 39 -3.11 16.87 7.38
C GLN A 39 -4.06 17.60 6.43
N ILE A 40 -3.63 18.69 5.80
CA ILE A 40 -4.50 19.47 4.90
C ILE A 40 -4.87 18.66 3.64
N THR A 41 -3.95 17.83 3.14
CA THR A 41 -4.21 16.92 2.02
C THR A 41 -5.26 15.86 2.38
N ASN A 42 -5.42 15.51 3.66
CA ASN A 42 -6.45 14.57 4.14
C ASN A 42 -7.83 15.19 4.37
N LEU A 43 -7.92 16.53 4.44
CA LEU A 43 -9.19 17.26 4.70
C LEU A 43 -10.03 17.52 3.45
N GLU A 44 -9.47 17.35 2.24
CA GLU A 44 -10.20 17.62 1.00
C GLU A 44 -11.29 16.56 0.73
N ASP A 45 -12.52 16.97 0.45
CA ASP A 45 -13.68 16.05 0.47
C ASP A 45 -13.84 15.17 -0.80
N LYS A 46 -12.91 15.28 -1.76
CA LYS A 46 -12.97 14.52 -3.02
C LYS A 46 -12.43 13.10 -2.84
N ARG A 47 -13.27 12.19 -2.35
CA ARG A 47 -12.93 10.75 -2.28
C ARG A 47 -12.78 10.07 -3.65
N TRP A 48 -13.55 10.53 -4.64
CA TRP A 48 -13.56 10.03 -6.01
C TRP A 48 -13.62 11.20 -6.97
N GLY A 49 -12.47 11.64 -7.49
CA GLY A 49 -12.41 12.73 -8.44
C GLY A 49 -10.98 13.00 -8.88
N PHE A 50 -10.80 13.57 -10.08
CA PHE A 50 -9.47 13.88 -10.57
C PHE A 50 -8.83 15.00 -9.73
N LEU A 51 -7.78 14.65 -8.98
CA LEU A 51 -7.00 15.53 -8.14
C LEU A 51 -5.80 16.03 -8.93
N LYS A 52 -5.64 17.35 -8.97
CA LYS A 52 -4.60 18.01 -9.78
C LYS A 52 -3.37 18.29 -8.92
N PRO A 53 -2.18 17.80 -9.33
CA PRO A 53 -0.93 18.19 -8.71
C PRO A 53 -0.76 19.72 -8.73
N GLY A 54 -0.25 20.28 -7.63
CA GLY A 54 -0.04 21.71 -7.43
C GLY A 54 -1.26 22.50 -6.95
N ARG A 55 -2.47 21.94 -7.12
CA ARG A 55 -3.74 22.58 -6.70
C ARG A 55 -4.38 21.89 -5.51
N ASP A 56 -4.51 20.57 -5.60
CA ASP A 56 -5.21 19.76 -4.61
C ASP A 56 -4.20 19.02 -3.68
N PHE A 57 -2.93 18.94 -4.08
CA PHE A 57 -1.79 18.45 -3.28
C PHE A 57 -0.47 18.90 -3.91
N ARG A 58 0.66 18.81 -3.18
CA ARG A 58 2.00 19.09 -3.70
C ARG A 58 2.95 17.93 -3.44
N PHE A 59 3.96 17.80 -4.29
CA PHE A 59 5.05 16.85 -4.11
C PHE A 59 6.19 17.54 -3.39
N GLU A 60 6.67 16.91 -2.34
CA GLU A 60 7.90 17.28 -1.64
C GLU A 60 9.02 16.31 -2.02
N TRP A 61 10.27 16.75 -1.92
CA TRP A 61 11.42 15.89 -2.25
C TRP A 61 11.49 14.65 -1.36
N GLU A 62 11.00 14.79 -0.13
CA GLU A 62 10.88 13.73 0.84
C GLU A 62 9.91 12.62 0.41
N ASP A 63 8.94 12.90 -0.49
CA ASP A 63 8.01 11.90 -1.03
C ASP A 63 8.71 10.90 -1.97
N LEU A 64 9.92 11.23 -2.47
CA LEU A 64 10.73 10.28 -3.24
C LEU A 64 11.24 9.12 -2.38
N ILE A 65 11.48 9.35 -1.08
CA ILE A 65 11.97 8.32 -0.17
C ILE A 65 10.94 7.17 -0.04
N PRO A 66 9.67 7.44 0.35
CA PRO A 66 8.65 6.40 0.39
C PRO A 66 8.32 5.86 -1.01
N ALA A 67 8.40 6.67 -2.08
CA ALA A 67 8.19 6.18 -3.45
C ALA A 67 9.24 5.14 -3.88
N VAL A 68 10.53 5.44 -3.68
CA VAL A 68 11.63 4.50 -3.99
C VAL A 68 11.54 3.26 -3.10
N ALA A 69 11.31 3.44 -1.79
CA ALA A 69 11.11 2.32 -0.87
C ALA A 69 9.97 1.40 -1.31
N ALA A 70 8.84 1.98 -1.75
CA ALA A 70 7.70 1.23 -2.28
C ALA A 70 8.06 0.46 -3.56
N THR A 71 8.80 1.06 -4.50
CA THR A 71 9.20 0.38 -5.75
C THR A 71 10.13 -0.81 -5.50
N ILE A 72 11.10 -0.67 -4.59
CA ILE A 72 12.01 -1.76 -4.22
C ILE A 72 11.23 -2.88 -3.52
N GLY A 73 10.41 -2.51 -2.52
CA GLY A 73 9.59 -3.48 -1.79
C GLY A 73 8.66 -4.26 -2.72
N SER A 74 7.97 -3.56 -3.63
CA SER A 74 7.07 -4.18 -4.61
C SER A 74 7.80 -5.17 -5.51
N SER A 75 8.97 -4.78 -6.02
CA SER A 75 9.80 -5.65 -6.86
C SER A 75 10.18 -6.95 -6.15
N VAL A 76 10.71 -6.86 -4.93
CA VAL A 76 11.13 -8.03 -4.14
C VAL A 76 9.94 -8.93 -3.81
N LEU A 77 8.79 -8.35 -3.48
CA LEU A 77 7.58 -9.11 -3.17
C LEU A 77 7.03 -9.84 -4.40
N SER A 78 6.99 -9.20 -5.58
CA SER A 78 6.58 -9.85 -6.83
C SER A 78 7.51 -11.01 -7.20
N PHE A 79 8.83 -10.85 -7.02
CA PHE A 79 9.79 -11.94 -7.19
C PHE A 79 9.51 -13.12 -6.25
N GLY A 80 9.20 -12.84 -4.98
CA GLY A 80 8.88 -13.88 -4.00
C GLY A 80 7.61 -14.67 -4.34
N ILE A 81 6.52 -13.97 -4.70
CA ILE A 81 5.24 -14.60 -5.02
C ILE A 81 5.35 -15.41 -6.32
N ILE A 82 5.81 -14.78 -7.41
CA ILE A 82 5.93 -15.47 -8.71
C ILE A 82 6.96 -16.60 -8.60
N GLY A 83 8.06 -16.40 -7.87
CA GLY A 83 9.07 -17.43 -7.63
C GLY A 83 8.50 -18.66 -6.90
N GLY A 84 7.62 -18.44 -5.91
CA GLY A 84 6.91 -19.51 -5.23
C GLY A 84 6.00 -20.32 -6.17
N TYR A 85 5.29 -19.65 -7.09
CA TYR A 85 4.46 -20.34 -8.08
C TYR A 85 5.28 -21.06 -9.15
N VAL A 86 6.36 -20.44 -9.63
CA VAL A 86 7.25 -21.02 -10.65
C VAL A 86 7.92 -22.28 -10.10
N SER A 87 8.48 -22.21 -8.90
CA SER A 87 9.09 -23.38 -8.25
C SER A 87 8.05 -24.44 -7.90
N GLY A 88 6.90 -24.03 -7.35
CA GLY A 88 5.83 -24.92 -6.94
C GLY A 88 5.17 -25.72 -8.07
N PHE A 89 5.03 -25.12 -9.25
CA PHE A 89 4.47 -25.81 -10.43
C PHE A 89 5.53 -26.38 -11.38
N GLY A 90 6.83 -26.30 -11.04
CA GLY A 90 7.92 -26.80 -11.88
C GLY A 90 8.05 -26.06 -13.22
N LEU A 91 7.74 -24.75 -13.23
CA LEU A 91 7.77 -23.92 -14.42
C LEU A 91 9.19 -23.42 -14.74
N PRO A 92 9.50 -23.10 -16.01
CA PRO A 92 10.80 -22.56 -16.40
C PRO A 92 11.09 -21.20 -15.77
N ALA A 93 12.33 -20.99 -15.33
CA ALA A 93 12.77 -19.77 -14.65
C ALA A 93 12.66 -18.50 -15.52
N GLN A 94 12.61 -18.64 -16.84
CA GLN A 94 12.39 -17.52 -17.76
C GLN A 94 11.04 -16.83 -17.48
N LEU A 95 10.00 -17.61 -17.13
CA LEU A 95 8.67 -17.07 -16.82
C LEU A 95 8.66 -16.22 -15.55
N LEU A 96 9.59 -16.45 -14.62
CA LEU A 96 9.74 -15.60 -13.44
C LEU A 96 10.06 -14.17 -13.86
N LEU A 97 11.11 -13.99 -14.68
CA LEU A 97 11.57 -12.66 -15.05
C LEU A 97 10.58 -11.94 -15.97
N GLU A 98 9.97 -12.66 -16.90
CA GLU A 98 8.96 -12.11 -17.81
C GLU A 98 7.71 -11.66 -17.04
N ASN A 99 7.21 -12.49 -16.12
CA ASN A 99 6.02 -12.15 -15.34
C ASN A 99 6.29 -11.00 -14.37
N VAL A 100 7.43 -10.98 -13.68
CA VAL A 100 7.77 -9.88 -12.75
C VAL A 100 7.87 -8.55 -13.50
N ARG A 101 8.49 -8.56 -14.69
CA ARG A 101 8.56 -7.34 -15.53
C ARG A 101 7.16 -6.86 -15.92
N LEU A 102 6.30 -7.76 -16.36
CA LEU A 102 4.93 -7.43 -16.72
C LEU A 102 4.15 -6.89 -15.52
N GLU A 103 4.28 -7.53 -14.36
CA GLU A 103 3.61 -7.11 -13.12
C GLU A 103 4.04 -5.70 -12.71
N LEU A 104 5.33 -5.41 -12.70
CA LEU A 104 5.84 -4.08 -12.32
C LEU A 104 5.38 -2.99 -13.28
N VAL A 105 5.32 -3.27 -14.58
CA VAL A 105 4.80 -2.31 -15.57
C VAL A 105 3.30 -2.09 -15.38
N LEU A 106 2.52 -3.16 -15.26
CA LEU A 106 1.06 -3.05 -15.09
C LEU A 106 0.69 -2.36 -13.77
N VAL A 107 1.29 -2.80 -12.65
CA VAL A 107 1.06 -2.21 -11.33
C VAL A 107 1.52 -0.76 -11.30
N GLY A 108 2.68 -0.44 -11.87
CA GLY A 108 3.17 0.93 -11.98
C GLY A 108 2.21 1.85 -12.74
N LEU A 109 1.68 1.40 -13.88
CA LEU A 109 0.70 2.14 -14.67
C LEU A 109 -0.63 2.32 -13.93
N ILE A 110 -1.10 1.27 -13.25
CA ILE A 110 -2.34 1.31 -12.45
C ILE A 110 -2.17 2.31 -11.30
N ILE A 111 -1.11 2.20 -10.51
CA ILE A 111 -0.83 3.12 -9.40
C ILE A 111 -0.72 4.57 -9.91
N MET A 112 0.01 4.78 -11.00
CA MET A 112 0.15 6.12 -11.61
C MET A 112 -1.21 6.69 -12.02
N GLY A 113 -2.09 5.88 -12.61
CA GLY A 113 -3.47 6.29 -12.93
C GLY A 113 -4.30 6.60 -11.69
N PHE A 114 -4.27 5.72 -10.68
CA PHE A 114 -5.04 5.89 -9.45
C PHE A 114 -4.52 7.03 -8.56
N MET A 115 -3.24 7.38 -8.64
CA MET A 115 -2.67 8.53 -7.92
C MET A 115 -3.38 9.84 -8.29
N PHE A 116 -3.80 10.01 -9.55
CA PHE A 116 -4.58 11.17 -9.97
C PHE A 116 -6.05 11.11 -9.55
N LEU A 117 -6.60 9.93 -9.26
CA LEU A 117 -7.98 9.78 -8.81
C LEU A 117 -8.10 9.91 -7.29
N ASN A 118 -7.10 9.45 -6.56
CA ASN A 118 -7.04 9.53 -5.10
C ASN A 118 -5.60 9.31 -4.60
N PRO A 119 -4.84 10.38 -4.32
CA PRO A 119 -3.46 10.32 -3.83
C PRO A 119 -3.37 9.83 -2.38
N ARG A 120 -4.51 9.64 -1.69
CA ARG A 120 -4.58 9.05 -0.35
C ARG A 120 -4.68 7.55 -0.37
N LEU A 121 -4.83 6.94 -1.55
CA LEU A 121 -4.69 5.50 -1.67
C LEU A 121 -3.26 5.17 -1.24
N GLY A 122 -3.12 4.66 -0.01
CA GLY A 122 -1.86 4.10 0.45
C GLY A 122 -1.35 3.14 -0.60
N GLY A 123 -0.04 3.18 -0.88
CA GLY A 123 0.57 2.38 -1.93
C GLY A 123 0.01 0.97 -1.91
N ILE A 124 -0.44 0.48 -3.08
CA ILE A 124 -1.11 -0.82 -3.24
C ILE A 124 -0.23 -1.86 -2.56
N GLY A 125 -0.64 -2.24 -1.34
CA GLY A 125 0.19 -3.03 -0.46
C GLY A 125 0.24 -4.43 -1.02
N HIS A 126 1.34 -4.79 -1.67
CA HIS A 126 1.65 -6.19 -1.93
C HIS A 126 1.60 -6.90 -0.59
N HIS A 127 0.67 -7.83 -0.48
CA HIS A 127 0.45 -8.61 0.71
C HIS A 127 1.63 -9.56 0.91
N GLY A 128 2.71 -9.07 1.56
CA GLY A 128 3.89 -9.89 1.86
C GLY A 128 3.58 -11.14 2.68
N TRP A 129 2.47 -11.11 3.42
CA TRP A 129 1.90 -12.29 4.10
C TRP A 129 1.49 -13.40 3.14
N MET A 130 1.27 -13.13 1.84
CA MET A 130 0.96 -14.16 0.86
C MET A 130 2.17 -15.02 0.51
N ILE A 131 3.40 -14.49 0.55
CA ILE A 131 4.62 -15.22 0.20
C ILE A 131 4.72 -16.56 0.95
N PRO A 132 4.62 -16.60 2.30
CA PRO A 132 4.67 -17.87 3.03
C PRO A 132 3.48 -18.79 2.75
N LEU A 133 2.36 -18.27 2.22
CA LEU A 133 1.18 -19.07 1.88
C LEU A 133 1.22 -19.66 0.46
N VAL A 134 2.05 -19.13 -0.44
CA VAL A 134 2.14 -19.61 -1.83
C VAL A 134 2.37 -21.12 -1.91
N PRO A 135 3.29 -21.75 -1.14
CA PRO A 135 3.48 -23.19 -1.20
C PRO A 135 2.22 -24.00 -0.90
N ALA A 136 1.43 -23.57 0.09
CA ALA A 136 0.16 -24.21 0.42
C ALA A 136 -0.88 -24.04 -0.68
N ILE A 137 -0.94 -22.85 -1.30
CA ILE A 137 -1.85 -22.55 -2.41
C ILE A 137 -1.51 -23.42 -3.63
N VAL A 138 -0.23 -23.50 -3.99
CA VAL A 138 0.25 -24.37 -5.07
C VAL A 138 -0.09 -25.83 -4.78
N ALA A 139 0.18 -26.31 -3.56
CA ALA A 139 -0.11 -27.69 -3.17
C ALA A 139 -1.61 -28.02 -3.27
N ALA A 140 -2.48 -27.05 -3.01
CA ALA A 140 -3.93 -27.17 -3.20
C ALA A 140 -4.37 -27.10 -4.68
N GLY A 141 -3.44 -26.92 -5.63
CA GLY A 141 -3.73 -26.72 -7.05
C GLY A 141 -4.32 -25.34 -7.37
N GLY A 142 -4.09 -24.35 -6.50
CA GLY A 142 -4.63 -23.00 -6.63
C GLY A 142 -4.02 -22.27 -7.83
N HIS A 143 -4.86 -21.95 -8.81
CA HIS A 143 -4.43 -21.17 -9.98
C HIS A 143 -4.31 -19.67 -9.65
N PRO A 144 -3.18 -18.99 -9.95
CA PRO A 144 -2.96 -17.58 -9.60
C PRO A 144 -4.06 -16.64 -10.10
N LEU A 145 -4.46 -16.79 -11.37
CA LEU A 145 -5.52 -15.96 -11.97
C LEU A 145 -6.87 -16.13 -11.27
N ALA A 146 -7.28 -17.38 -10.98
CA ALA A 146 -8.56 -17.64 -10.33
C ALA A 146 -8.58 -17.03 -8.92
N MET A 147 -7.47 -17.15 -8.19
CA MET A 147 -7.32 -16.52 -6.88
C MET A 147 -7.38 -14.98 -6.99
N GLY A 148 -6.70 -14.38 -7.96
CA GLY A 148 -6.76 -12.94 -8.20
C GLY A 148 -8.18 -12.44 -8.49
N LEU A 149 -8.95 -13.17 -9.31
CA LEU A 149 -10.34 -12.82 -9.62
C LEU A 149 -11.24 -12.91 -8.40
N VAL A 150 -11.10 -13.97 -7.60
CA VAL A 150 -11.87 -14.15 -6.35
C VAL A 150 -11.52 -13.05 -5.35
N MET A 151 -10.23 -12.76 -5.15
CA MET A 151 -9.80 -11.70 -4.22
C MET A 151 -10.27 -10.31 -4.68
N GLY A 152 -10.20 -10.03 -5.99
CA GLY A 152 -10.75 -8.80 -6.56
C GLY A 152 -12.26 -8.70 -6.37
N GLY A 153 -13.00 -9.77 -6.65
CA GLY A 153 -14.45 -9.83 -6.45
C GLY A 153 -14.86 -9.66 -4.99
N LEU A 154 -14.19 -10.37 -4.06
CA LEU A 154 -14.41 -10.24 -2.62
C LEU A 154 -14.03 -8.86 -2.11
N GLY A 155 -12.95 -8.27 -2.61
CA GLY A 155 -12.54 -6.91 -2.27
C GLY A 155 -13.57 -5.87 -2.68
N LEU A 156 -14.10 -5.98 -3.91
CA LEU A 156 -15.19 -5.12 -4.39
C LEU A 156 -16.46 -5.31 -3.56
N LEU A 157 -16.81 -6.57 -3.24
CA LEU A 157 -17.95 -6.88 -2.38
C LEU A 157 -17.79 -6.27 -0.98
N LEU A 158 -16.62 -6.44 -0.35
CA LEU A 158 -16.30 -5.86 0.96
C LEU A 158 -16.33 -4.34 0.94
N SER A 159 -15.84 -3.72 -0.15
CA SER A 159 -15.94 -2.28 -0.34
C SER A 159 -17.40 -1.81 -0.43
N PHE A 160 -18.25 -2.56 -1.13
CA PHE A 160 -19.68 -2.26 -1.25
C PHE A 160 -20.41 -2.33 0.09
N ILE A 161 -20.14 -3.35 0.92
CA ILE A 161 -20.77 -3.52 2.23
C ILE A 161 -20.07 -2.73 3.36
N LYS A 162 -19.04 -1.93 3.05
CA LYS A 162 -18.15 -1.26 4.03
C LYS A 162 -17.49 -2.21 5.03
N GLY A 163 -17.35 -3.49 4.67
CA GLY A 163 -16.82 -4.55 5.52
C GLY A 163 -15.37 -4.33 5.91
N GLY A 164 -14.58 -3.63 5.08
CA GLY A 164 -13.19 -3.28 5.40
C GLY A 164 -13.06 -2.42 6.67
N ALA A 165 -13.93 -1.42 6.85
CA ALA A 165 -13.91 -0.58 8.05
C ALA A 165 -14.29 -1.37 9.32
N VAL A 166 -15.24 -2.31 9.18
CA VAL A 166 -15.65 -3.20 10.27
C VAL A 166 -14.53 -4.16 10.65
N LEU A 167 -13.87 -4.79 9.67
CA LEU A 167 -12.73 -5.68 9.89
C LEU A 167 -11.57 -4.96 10.59
N GLN A 168 -11.29 -3.72 10.17
CA GLN A 168 -10.22 -2.93 10.78
C GLN A 168 -10.55 -2.55 12.22
N ALA A 169 -11.81 -2.20 12.52
CA ALA A 169 -12.27 -1.92 13.88
C ALA A 169 -12.26 -3.18 14.78
N LEU A 170 -12.49 -4.36 14.20
CA LEU A 170 -12.47 -5.64 14.91
C LEU A 170 -11.06 -6.22 15.09
N THR A 171 -10.04 -5.67 14.42
CA THR A 171 -8.67 -6.17 14.50
C THR A 171 -7.88 -5.39 15.56
N PRO A 172 -7.61 -5.98 16.74
CA PRO A 172 -6.89 -5.27 17.80
C PRO A 172 -5.41 -5.09 17.44
N ASN A 173 -4.79 -4.03 17.97
CA ASN A 173 -3.34 -3.78 17.81
C ASN A 173 -2.48 -4.99 18.21
N GLY A 174 -2.91 -5.78 19.20
CA GLY A 174 -2.22 -7.00 19.61
C GLY A 174 -2.16 -8.09 18.53
N VAL A 175 -3.21 -8.23 17.72
CA VAL A 175 -3.24 -9.19 16.60
C VAL A 175 -2.29 -8.73 15.49
N ILE A 176 -2.31 -7.44 15.16
CA ILE A 176 -1.38 -6.86 14.17
C ILE A 176 0.07 -7.05 14.61
N ALA A 177 0.38 -6.74 15.88
CA ALA A 177 1.73 -6.93 16.43
C ALA A 177 2.15 -8.41 16.43
N GLY A 178 1.26 -9.32 16.82
CA GLY A 178 1.52 -10.77 16.79
C GLY A 178 1.80 -11.28 15.38
N LEU A 179 1.01 -10.85 14.39
CA LEU A 179 1.22 -11.19 12.98
C LEU A 179 2.56 -10.66 12.45
N LEU A 180 2.92 -9.42 12.77
CA LEU A 180 4.21 -8.84 12.37
C LEU A 180 5.40 -9.64 12.93
N ILE A 181 5.33 -10.03 14.21
CA ILE A 181 6.37 -10.86 14.84
C ILE A 181 6.43 -12.24 14.16
N LEU A 182 5.28 -12.88 13.96
CA LEU A 182 5.20 -14.20 13.34
C LEU A 182 5.85 -14.19 11.94
N PHE A 183 5.46 -13.25 11.08
CA PHE A 183 6.00 -13.15 9.73
C PHE A 183 7.48 -12.74 9.72
N GLY A 184 7.91 -11.89 10.65
CA GLY A 184 9.33 -11.52 10.79
C GLY A 184 10.21 -12.71 11.19
N VAL A 185 9.75 -13.54 12.12
CA VAL A 185 10.46 -14.76 12.54
C VAL A 185 10.48 -15.80 11.43
N ASP A 186 9.34 -16.06 10.77
CA ASP A 186 9.27 -17.04 9.68
C ASP A 186 10.17 -16.64 8.51
N GLY A 187 10.20 -15.34 8.17
CA GLY A 187 11.14 -14.79 7.19
C GLY A 187 12.60 -15.03 7.56
N MET A 188 13.00 -14.72 8.80
CA MET A 188 14.38 -14.99 9.27
C MET A 188 14.73 -16.47 9.24
N LEU A 189 13.84 -17.35 9.72
CA LEU A 189 14.05 -18.79 9.70
C LEU A 189 14.21 -19.33 8.28
N SER A 190 13.43 -18.81 7.33
CA SER A 190 13.57 -19.16 5.91
C SER A 190 14.96 -18.80 5.37
N GLN A 191 15.49 -17.61 5.70
CA GLN A 191 16.82 -17.20 5.25
C GLN A 191 17.94 -18.02 5.89
N ILE A 192 17.83 -18.34 7.19
CA ILE A 192 18.81 -19.19 7.87
C ILE A 192 18.86 -20.58 7.22
N ARG A 193 17.69 -21.15 6.90
CA ARG A 193 17.63 -22.46 6.22
C ARG A 193 18.30 -22.41 4.85
N ALA A 194 18.05 -21.36 4.06
CA ALA A 194 18.65 -21.18 2.74
C ALA A 194 20.19 -21.04 2.78
N LEU A 195 20.77 -20.56 3.88
CA LEU A 195 22.22 -20.45 4.06
C LEU A 195 22.87 -21.76 4.54
N ASN A 196 22.11 -22.63 5.18
CA ASN A 196 22.60 -23.91 5.74
C ASN A 196 22.44 -25.11 4.80
N THR A 197 21.97 -24.86 3.58
CA THR A 197 21.85 -25.81 2.46
C THR A 197 22.68 -25.33 1.30
#